data_AF-A0A1F3B5W7-F1
#
_entry.id   AF-A0A1F3B5W7-F1
#
_cell.length_a   1.000
_cell.length_b   1.000
_cell.length_c   1.000
_cell.angle_alpha   90.00
_cell.angle_beta   90.00
_cell.angle_gamma   90.00
#
_symmetry.space_group_name_H-M   'P 1'
#
loop_
_entity.id
_entity.type
_entity.pdbx_description
1 polymer ?
#
loop_
_entity_poly.entity_id
_entity_poly.type
_entity_poly.pdbx_seq_one_letter_code
_entity_poly.pdbx_strand_id
1 'polypeptide(L)'
;MRTSVALIVAAIIVASFAAPLDAQQPPPQPAPGQVQPQQPQQPAAPPGPRRIVPGEVLAGIQVGARMTNVLSRFGAPSQVIDTALDTVYVFSRFGITAYSKGGIVTAASGTNSLLKINDALGVGHRVEDVLAMFGRGYREGEVEGFPGLIYDRRGIAFGLDGRGVAAVLVFGANTASIVSGLTPGGAPPPPVAGFPRVAGLRPFSPETNFMSLPGYLRWLMFQATATWITYQEAERVVKEQQAGGG
;
A
#
# COMPACT_ATOMS: atom_id res chain seq x y z
N MET A 1 -37.96 75.87 15.63
CA MET A 1 -38.04 75.81 14.15
C MET A 1 -37.97 74.32 13.79
N ARG A 2 -39.06 73.63 13.41
CA ARG A 2 -39.65 73.57 12.04
C ARG A 2 -38.53 73.44 10.99
N THR A 3 -38.41 72.41 10.13
CA THR A 3 -39.42 71.53 9.52
C THR A 3 -38.75 70.28 8.89
N SER A 4 -39.57 69.22 8.76
CA SER A 4 -39.59 67.99 7.93
C SER A 4 -38.73 67.96 6.64
N VAL A 5 -38.42 66.79 6.05
CA VAL A 5 -39.33 65.94 5.25
C VAL A 5 -38.93 64.46 5.27
N ALA A 6 -39.95 63.60 5.32
CA ALA A 6 -39.91 62.16 5.23
C ALA A 6 -39.98 61.65 3.78
N LEU A 7 -39.50 60.42 3.53
CA LEU A 7 -40.13 59.55 2.54
C LEU A 7 -40.03 58.08 2.98
N ILE A 8 -41.16 57.39 2.83
CA ILE A 8 -41.48 56.03 3.24
C ILE A 8 -41.41 55.13 2.02
N VAL A 9 -40.85 53.91 2.16
CA VAL A 9 -41.27 52.73 1.36
C VAL A 9 -41.31 51.49 2.26
N ALA A 10 -42.44 50.80 2.19
CA ALA A 10 -42.88 49.63 2.97
C ALA A 10 -42.18 48.33 2.51
N ALA A 11 -41.74 47.47 3.43
CA ALA A 11 -42.41 46.27 3.98
C ALA A 11 -42.46 45.04 3.05
N ILE A 12 -41.93 43.91 3.54
CA ILE A 12 -42.60 42.60 3.68
C ILE A 12 -41.84 41.87 4.81
N ILE A 13 -42.53 41.62 5.93
CA ILE A 13 -42.09 40.71 7.00
C ILE A 13 -42.96 39.47 6.87
N VAL A 14 -42.34 38.31 6.60
CA VAL A 14 -43.01 37.02 6.74
C VAL A 14 -42.74 36.53 8.16
N ALA A 15 -43.79 36.50 8.97
CA ALA A 15 -43.80 35.81 10.25
C ALA A 15 -44.00 34.31 10.01
N SER A 16 -43.10 33.49 10.55
CA SER A 16 -43.30 32.03 10.64
C SER A 16 -43.23 31.63 12.10
N PHE A 17 -44.35 31.10 12.59
CA PHE A 17 -44.60 30.65 13.94
C PHE A 17 -43.69 29.48 14.36
N ALA A 18 -43.35 29.44 15.65
CA ALA A 18 -42.71 28.31 16.30
C ALA A 18 -43.63 27.07 16.28
N ALA A 19 -43.10 25.92 15.87
CA ALA A 19 -43.75 24.63 16.02
C ALA A 19 -43.57 24.08 17.45
N PRO A 20 -44.54 23.31 17.99
CA PRO A 20 -44.42 22.70 19.31
C PRO A 20 -43.43 21.52 19.29
N LEU A 21 -42.80 21.25 20.44
CA LEU A 21 -42.03 20.03 20.69
C LEU A 21 -42.96 18.81 20.62
N ASP A 22 -42.87 18.03 19.54
CA ASP A 22 -43.44 16.69 19.50
C ASP A 22 -42.59 15.75 20.35
N ALA A 23 -43.23 15.18 21.37
CA ALA A 23 -42.70 14.07 22.14
C ALA A 23 -42.44 12.88 21.21
N GLN A 24 -41.20 12.42 21.13
CA GLN A 24 -40.86 11.15 20.48
C GLN A 24 -41.61 10.02 21.19
N GLN A 25 -42.62 9.44 20.54
CA GLN A 25 -43.18 8.16 20.94
C GLN A 25 -42.07 7.09 20.84
N PRO A 26 -41.89 6.25 21.88
CA PRO A 26 -41.03 5.07 21.74
C PRO A 26 -41.60 4.13 20.67
N PRO A 27 -40.74 3.38 19.96
CA PRO A 27 -41.19 2.49 18.90
C PRO A 27 -42.20 1.46 19.45
N PRO A 28 -43.22 1.07 18.65
CA PRO A 28 -44.24 0.14 19.10
C PRO A 28 -43.59 -1.20 19.46
N GLN A 29 -43.85 -1.66 20.68
CA GLN A 29 -43.48 -3.01 21.11
C GLN A 29 -44.27 -4.03 20.27
N PRO A 30 -43.62 -5.06 19.72
CA PRO A 30 -44.32 -6.12 19.00
C PRO A 30 -45.25 -6.88 19.95
N ALA A 31 -46.47 -7.17 19.48
CA ALA A 31 -47.46 -7.91 20.25
C ALA A 31 -46.96 -9.32 20.63
N PRO A 32 -47.33 -9.86 21.81
CA PRO A 32 -46.94 -11.22 22.21
C PRO A 32 -47.57 -12.23 21.25
N GLY A 33 -46.75 -12.92 20.46
CA GLY A 33 -47.20 -13.99 19.55
C GLY A 33 -46.66 -13.92 18.12
N GLN A 34 -45.96 -12.85 17.74
CA GLN A 34 -45.28 -12.82 16.44
C GLN A 34 -43.87 -13.41 16.56
N VAL A 35 -43.74 -14.71 16.27
CA VAL A 35 -42.46 -15.31 15.89
C VAL A 35 -42.00 -14.62 14.62
N GLN A 36 -41.09 -13.65 14.76
CA GLN A 36 -40.36 -13.11 13.62
C GLN A 36 -39.62 -14.29 12.98
N PRO A 37 -39.78 -14.55 11.67
CA PRO A 37 -38.92 -15.50 11.00
C PRO A 37 -37.48 -15.02 11.21
N GLN A 38 -36.69 -15.80 11.93
CA GLN A 38 -35.26 -15.58 12.05
C GLN A 38 -34.73 -15.51 10.62
N GLN A 39 -34.43 -14.29 10.14
CA GLN A 39 -33.60 -14.15 8.96
C GLN A 39 -32.34 -14.95 9.26
N PRO A 40 -31.97 -15.94 8.43
CA PRO A 40 -30.71 -16.64 8.61
C PRO A 40 -29.65 -15.56 8.73
N GLN A 41 -28.96 -15.49 9.87
CA GLN A 41 -27.82 -14.60 10.04
C GLN A 41 -26.89 -14.92 8.88
N GLN A 42 -26.88 -14.05 7.86
CA GLN A 42 -25.95 -14.17 6.76
C GLN A 42 -24.57 -14.23 7.40
N PRO A 43 -23.75 -15.26 7.11
CA PRO A 43 -22.38 -15.30 7.57
C PRO A 43 -21.76 -13.95 7.25
N ALA A 44 -21.14 -13.30 8.24
CA ALA A 44 -20.45 -12.04 8.04
C ALA A 44 -19.59 -12.17 6.78
N ALA A 45 -19.85 -11.30 5.79
CA ALA A 45 -19.15 -11.37 4.52
C ALA A 45 -17.65 -11.44 4.80
N PRO A 46 -16.89 -12.37 4.15
CA PRO A 46 -15.46 -12.44 4.36
C PRO A 46 -14.87 -11.05 4.09
N PRO A 47 -13.95 -10.55 4.93
CA PRO A 47 -13.39 -9.22 4.78
C PRO A 47 -12.89 -9.02 3.34
N GLY A 48 -13.32 -7.90 2.73
CA GLY A 48 -13.05 -7.54 1.35
C GLY A 48 -11.55 -7.51 0.98
N PRO A 49 -11.23 -7.22 -0.29
CA PRO A 49 -9.98 -7.64 -0.94
C PRO A 49 -8.74 -7.32 -0.10
N ARG A 50 -7.99 -8.40 0.14
CA ARG A 50 -6.75 -8.53 0.91
C ARG A 50 -5.60 -7.89 0.15
N ARG A 51 -5.68 -6.57 0.00
CA ARG A 51 -4.78 -5.77 -0.80
C ARG A 51 -3.45 -5.57 -0.08
N ILE A 52 -2.38 -5.76 -0.83
CA ILE A 52 -1.04 -5.32 -0.48
C ILE A 52 -0.76 -4.06 -1.31
N VAL A 53 -0.48 -2.94 -0.62
CA VAL A 53 0.00 -1.71 -1.23
C VAL A 53 1.37 -1.43 -0.62
N PRO A 54 2.45 -1.51 -1.41
CA PRO A 54 3.80 -1.18 -0.94
C PRO A 54 3.84 0.16 -0.22
N GLY A 55 4.53 0.25 0.91
CA GLY A 55 4.63 1.49 1.68
C GLY A 55 3.45 1.78 2.62
N GLU A 56 2.28 1.17 2.39
CA GLU A 56 1.03 1.69 2.92
C GLU A 56 0.20 0.66 3.69
N VAL A 57 -0.17 -0.46 3.09
CA VAL A 57 -1.15 -1.37 3.70
C VAL A 57 -0.93 -2.83 3.33
N LEU A 58 -1.12 -3.72 4.31
CA LEU A 58 -1.19 -5.16 4.10
C LEU A 58 -2.36 -5.73 4.89
N ALA A 59 -3.23 -6.49 4.23
CA ALA A 59 -4.43 -7.08 4.83
C ALA A 59 -5.34 -6.06 5.57
N GLY A 60 -5.29 -4.79 5.14
CA GLY A 60 -6.01 -3.68 5.77
C GLY A 60 -5.38 -3.18 7.09
N ILE A 61 -4.17 -3.61 7.43
CA ILE A 61 -3.30 -2.99 8.43
C ILE A 61 -2.51 -1.87 7.74
N GLN A 62 -2.80 -0.62 8.10
CA GLN A 62 -2.13 0.55 7.54
C GLN A 62 -0.85 0.86 8.33
N VAL A 63 0.25 1.09 7.62
CA VAL A 63 1.49 1.64 8.17
C VAL A 63 1.18 3.06 8.69
N GLY A 64 1.65 3.37 9.88
CA GLY A 64 1.38 4.63 10.58
C GLY A 64 0.05 4.67 11.36
N ALA A 65 -0.79 3.64 11.26
CA ALA A 65 -2.01 3.56 12.07
C ALA A 65 -1.70 3.20 13.54
N ARG A 66 -2.65 3.47 14.44
CA ARG A 66 -2.55 3.03 15.83
C ARG A 66 -2.73 1.52 15.93
N MET A 67 -1.88 0.87 16.73
CA MET A 67 -1.98 -0.57 17.00
C MET A 67 -3.33 -0.95 17.63
N THR A 68 -3.95 -0.05 18.39
CA THR A 68 -5.32 -0.27 18.93
C THR A 68 -6.33 -0.58 17.83
N ASN A 69 -6.22 0.03 16.65
CA ASN A 69 -7.14 -0.22 15.54
C ASN A 69 -6.95 -1.64 14.97
N VAL A 70 -5.70 -2.12 14.95
CA VAL A 70 -5.37 -3.49 14.54
C VAL A 70 -5.94 -4.49 15.55
N LEU A 71 -5.74 -4.25 16.84
CA LEU A 71 -6.28 -5.09 17.92
C LEU A 71 -7.81 -5.13 17.93
N SER A 72 -8.47 -3.99 17.69
CA SER A 72 -9.94 -3.96 17.56
C SER A 72 -10.45 -4.79 16.38
N ARG A 73 -9.67 -4.90 15.30
CA ARG A 73 -10.06 -5.63 14.09
C ARG A 73 -9.74 -7.12 14.18
N PHE A 74 -8.54 -7.47 14.63
CA PHE A 74 -8.03 -8.84 14.62
C PHE A 74 -8.20 -9.56 15.96
N GLY A 75 -8.58 -8.83 17.02
CA GLY A 75 -8.70 -9.35 18.37
C GLY A 75 -7.34 -9.43 19.08
N ALA A 76 -7.27 -10.29 20.11
CA ALA A 76 -6.03 -10.53 20.82
C ALA A 76 -5.01 -11.28 19.93
N PRO A 77 -3.73 -10.86 19.92
CA PRO A 77 -2.68 -11.57 19.21
C PRO A 77 -2.44 -12.95 19.87
N SER A 78 -1.97 -13.91 19.09
CA SER A 78 -1.51 -15.20 19.62
C SER A 78 -0.17 -15.06 20.36
N GLN A 79 0.65 -14.08 19.97
CA GLN A 79 1.92 -13.80 20.62
C GLN A 79 2.24 -12.30 20.53
N VAL A 80 2.87 -11.79 21.59
CA VAL A 80 3.49 -10.46 21.60
C VAL A 80 4.96 -10.66 21.94
N ILE A 81 5.85 -10.10 21.13
CA ILE A 81 7.31 -10.23 21.27
C ILE A 81 7.91 -8.83 21.27
N ASP A 82 8.63 -8.48 22.34
CA ASP A 82 9.42 -7.25 22.37
C ASP A 82 10.81 -7.50 21.80
N THR A 83 11.20 -6.67 20.84
CA THR A 83 12.53 -6.71 20.22
C THR A 83 13.29 -5.42 20.53
N ALA A 84 14.55 -5.34 20.11
CA ALA A 84 15.32 -4.10 20.23
C ALA A 84 14.78 -2.95 19.36
N LEU A 85 13.99 -3.24 18.33
CA LEU A 85 13.54 -2.25 17.34
C LEU A 85 12.05 -1.87 17.50
N ASP A 86 11.20 -2.85 17.84
CA ASP A 86 9.75 -2.75 17.89
C ASP A 86 9.11 -3.86 18.74
N THR A 87 7.80 -3.78 18.93
CA THR A 87 6.97 -4.85 19.48
C THR A 87 6.23 -5.54 18.33
N VAL A 88 6.31 -6.86 18.29
CA VAL A 88 5.74 -7.72 17.25
C VAL A 88 4.48 -8.40 17.76
N TYR A 89 3.38 -8.24 17.04
CA TYR A 89 2.07 -8.81 17.33
C TYR A 89 1.76 -9.88 16.29
N VAL A 90 1.79 -11.14 16.69
CA VAL A 90 1.53 -12.28 15.82
C VAL A 90 0.06 -12.63 15.89
N PHE A 91 -0.58 -12.76 14.72
CA PHE A 91 -1.97 -13.19 14.59
C PHE A 91 -2.03 -14.47 13.76
N SER A 92 -1.58 -15.59 14.36
CA SER A 92 -1.36 -16.87 13.66
C SER A 92 -2.61 -17.37 12.92
N ARG A 93 -3.81 -17.13 13.46
CA ARG A 93 -5.10 -17.49 12.81
C ARG A 93 -5.24 -16.91 11.41
N PHE A 94 -4.66 -15.74 11.16
CA PHE A 94 -4.76 -15.04 9.88
C PHE A 94 -3.49 -15.18 9.04
N GLY A 95 -2.40 -15.70 9.60
CA GLY A 95 -1.07 -15.69 8.97
C GLY A 95 -0.57 -14.27 8.76
N ILE A 96 -0.77 -13.41 9.77
CA ILE A 96 -0.42 -11.99 9.74
C ILE A 96 0.43 -11.66 10.97
N THR A 97 1.43 -10.83 10.78
CA THR A 97 2.22 -10.22 11.87
C THR A 97 2.18 -8.70 11.71
N ALA A 98 2.04 -7.97 12.81
CA ALA A 98 2.11 -6.52 12.82
C ALA A 98 3.24 -6.04 13.72
N TYR A 99 4.00 -5.07 13.23
CA TYR A 99 5.15 -4.47 13.91
C TYR A 99 4.75 -3.09 14.41
N SER A 100 5.08 -2.77 15.66
CA SER A 100 4.72 -1.49 16.25
C SER A 100 5.81 -0.87 17.09
N LYS A 101 5.96 0.44 16.95
CA LYS A 101 6.85 1.26 17.78
C LYS A 101 6.06 2.42 18.38
N GLY A 102 6.09 2.54 19.71
CA GLY A 102 5.31 3.57 20.41
C GLY A 102 3.79 3.46 20.17
N GLY A 103 3.28 2.24 19.96
CA GLY A 103 1.86 1.99 19.68
C GLY A 103 1.41 2.33 18.26
N ILE A 104 2.35 2.68 17.36
CA ILE A 104 2.09 2.96 15.95
C ILE A 104 2.65 1.81 15.10
N VAL A 105 1.85 1.35 14.14
CA VAL A 105 2.25 0.31 13.20
C VAL A 105 3.38 0.83 12.31
N THR A 106 4.53 0.16 12.33
CA THR A 106 5.68 0.46 11.48
C THR A 106 5.78 -0.46 10.27
N ALA A 107 5.26 -1.68 10.40
CA ALA A 107 5.18 -2.66 9.32
C ALA A 107 4.08 -3.68 9.58
N ALA A 108 3.72 -4.44 8.54
CA ALA A 108 2.89 -5.61 8.64
C ALA A 108 3.36 -6.65 7.62
N SER A 109 3.29 -7.92 7.97
CA SER A 109 3.61 -9.01 7.08
C SER A 109 2.50 -10.04 7.02
N GLY A 110 2.54 -10.85 5.98
CA GLY A 110 1.69 -12.02 5.89
C GLY A 110 2.32 -13.14 5.08
N THR A 111 1.99 -14.36 5.52
CA THR A 111 2.38 -15.64 4.91
C THR A 111 1.19 -16.34 4.25
N ASN A 112 0.06 -15.63 4.13
CA ASN A 112 -1.17 -16.16 3.58
C ASN A 112 -1.29 -15.86 2.06
N SER A 113 -1.51 -16.90 1.26
CA SER A 113 -1.64 -16.83 -0.21
C SER A 113 -2.83 -15.99 -0.70
N LEU A 114 -3.76 -15.68 0.18
CA LEU A 114 -4.92 -14.84 -0.13
C LEU A 114 -4.57 -13.35 -0.14
N LEU A 115 -3.40 -12.94 0.36
CA LEU A 115 -2.92 -11.55 0.25
C LEU A 115 -2.27 -11.32 -1.12
N LYS A 116 -2.73 -10.30 -1.84
CA LYS A 116 -2.23 -10.01 -3.20
C LYS A 116 -2.00 -8.52 -3.45
N ILE A 117 -0.98 -8.24 -4.25
CA ILE A 117 -0.71 -6.98 -4.96
C ILE A 117 -1.43 -7.07 -6.30
N ASN A 118 -2.45 -6.23 -6.48
CA ASN A 118 -3.23 -6.09 -7.73
C ASN A 118 -3.58 -7.44 -8.38
N ASP A 119 -4.13 -8.37 -7.60
CA ASP A 119 -4.54 -9.74 -7.97
C ASP A 119 -3.47 -10.67 -8.59
N ALA A 120 -2.25 -10.18 -8.81
CA ALA A 120 -1.24 -10.84 -9.64
C ALA A 120 0.03 -11.26 -8.90
N LEU A 121 0.32 -10.71 -7.72
CA LEU A 121 1.54 -11.07 -6.98
C LEU A 121 1.29 -11.16 -5.47
N GLY A 122 1.78 -12.22 -4.85
CA GLY A 122 1.64 -12.45 -3.41
C GLY A 122 2.38 -13.72 -2.99
N VAL A 123 2.09 -14.21 -1.78
CA VAL A 123 2.64 -15.49 -1.31
C VAL A 123 2.28 -16.62 -2.28
N GLY A 124 3.25 -17.48 -2.57
CA GLY A 124 3.15 -18.59 -3.52
C GLY A 124 3.52 -18.25 -4.97
N HIS A 125 3.70 -16.98 -5.31
CA HIS A 125 4.17 -16.59 -6.66
C HIS A 125 5.68 -16.80 -6.80
N ARG A 126 6.17 -16.80 -8.04
CA ARG A 126 7.58 -17.05 -8.29
C ARG A 126 8.40 -15.78 -8.09
N VAL A 127 9.68 -15.96 -7.75
CA VAL A 127 10.62 -14.83 -7.64
C VAL A 127 10.75 -14.07 -8.96
N GLU A 128 10.62 -14.75 -10.10
CA GLU A 128 10.66 -14.11 -11.42
C GLU A 128 9.50 -13.13 -11.62
N ASP A 129 8.32 -13.41 -11.05
CA ASP A 129 7.16 -12.51 -11.12
C ASP A 129 7.41 -11.24 -10.28
N VAL A 130 8.07 -11.39 -9.13
CA VAL A 130 8.52 -10.26 -8.30
C VAL A 130 9.50 -9.39 -9.09
N LEU A 131 10.51 -9.99 -9.71
CA LEU A 131 11.52 -9.27 -10.49
C LEU A 131 10.93 -8.62 -11.74
N ALA A 132 9.94 -9.25 -12.37
CA ALA A 132 9.23 -8.67 -13.50
C ALA A 132 8.41 -7.43 -13.08
N MET A 133 7.81 -7.44 -11.89
CA MET A 133 6.97 -6.35 -11.39
C MET A 133 7.77 -5.23 -10.70
N PHE A 134 8.84 -5.57 -9.98
CA PHE A 134 9.59 -4.64 -9.14
C PHE A 134 11.02 -4.35 -9.64
N GLY A 135 11.47 -5.01 -10.71
CA GLY A 135 12.83 -4.84 -11.22
C GLY A 135 13.89 -5.43 -10.28
N ARG A 136 15.15 -5.10 -10.53
CA ARG A 136 16.32 -5.62 -9.79
C ARG A 136 16.90 -4.64 -8.78
N GLY A 137 16.24 -3.50 -8.56
CA GLY A 137 16.65 -2.49 -7.59
C GLY A 137 16.34 -2.83 -6.13
N TYR A 138 16.51 -4.11 -5.74
CA TYR A 138 16.32 -4.59 -4.37
C TYR A 138 17.65 -4.77 -3.64
N ARG A 139 17.56 -4.83 -2.31
CA ARG A 139 18.65 -5.29 -1.44
C ARG A 139 18.36 -6.72 -1.00
N GLU A 140 19.37 -7.58 -1.01
CA GLU A 140 19.26 -8.92 -0.44
C GLU A 140 19.30 -8.85 1.09
N GLY A 141 18.67 -9.80 1.77
CA GLY A 141 18.67 -9.85 3.23
C GLY A 141 17.75 -10.94 3.73
N GLU A 142 17.29 -10.80 4.96
CA GLU A 142 16.25 -11.66 5.53
C GLU A 142 14.93 -10.91 5.69
N VAL A 143 13.83 -11.61 5.40
CA VAL A 143 12.44 -11.13 5.52
C VAL A 143 11.66 -12.22 6.23
N GLU A 144 11.18 -11.95 7.45
CA GLU A 144 10.50 -12.94 8.30
C GLU A 144 11.35 -14.23 8.52
N GLY A 145 12.68 -14.10 8.55
CA GLY A 145 13.61 -15.22 8.71
C GLY A 145 13.90 -16.01 7.42
N PHE A 146 13.33 -15.61 6.28
CA PHE A 146 13.64 -16.18 4.98
C PHE A 146 14.64 -15.31 4.22
N PRO A 147 15.58 -15.88 3.43
CA PRO A 147 16.31 -15.10 2.42
C PRO A 147 15.32 -14.31 1.56
N GLY A 148 15.60 -13.05 1.26
CA GLY A 148 14.56 -12.18 0.70
C GLY A 148 15.05 -10.99 -0.10
N LEU A 149 14.10 -10.42 -0.83
CA LEU A 149 14.28 -9.21 -1.64
C LEU A 149 13.63 -8.02 -0.93
N ILE A 150 14.41 -7.01 -0.57
CA ILE A 150 13.95 -5.83 0.16
C ILE A 150 13.97 -4.62 -0.77
N TYR A 151 12.79 -4.15 -1.16
CA TYR A 151 12.61 -2.92 -1.94
C TYR A 151 12.36 -1.75 -0.98
N ASP A 152 13.41 -1.33 -0.28
CA ASP A 152 13.35 -0.35 0.83
C ASP A 152 12.63 0.95 0.43
N ARG A 153 12.99 1.53 -0.72
CA ARG A 153 12.36 2.74 -1.27
C ARG A 153 10.86 2.60 -1.55
N ARG A 154 10.38 1.37 -1.71
CA ARG A 154 8.97 1.06 -1.97
C ARG A 154 8.22 0.62 -0.71
N GLY A 155 8.92 0.38 0.39
CA GLY A 155 8.28 -0.11 1.60
C GLY A 155 7.66 -1.50 1.43
N ILE A 156 8.32 -2.39 0.67
CA ILE A 156 7.90 -3.78 0.52
C ILE A 156 9.09 -4.72 0.44
N ALA A 157 8.94 -5.91 1.01
CA ALA A 157 9.91 -6.98 0.96
C ALA A 157 9.24 -8.34 0.77
N PHE A 158 9.98 -9.28 0.19
CA PHE A 158 9.52 -10.62 -0.12
C PHE A 158 10.49 -11.64 0.48
N GLY A 159 10.02 -12.44 1.42
CA GLY A 159 10.75 -13.60 1.93
C GLY A 159 10.56 -14.78 0.97
N LEU A 160 11.65 -15.49 0.68
CA LEU A 160 11.71 -16.53 -0.35
C LEU A 160 11.96 -17.91 0.26
N ASP A 161 11.23 -18.90 -0.25
CA ASP A 161 11.52 -20.31 -0.04
C ASP A 161 11.77 -20.97 -1.40
N GLY A 162 13.05 -21.27 -1.67
CA GLY A 162 13.51 -21.72 -2.98
C GLY A 162 13.18 -20.70 -4.08
N ARG A 163 12.23 -21.03 -4.95
CA ARG A 163 11.79 -20.17 -6.07
C ARG A 163 10.48 -19.43 -5.80
N GLY A 164 9.84 -19.68 -4.65
CA GLY A 164 8.54 -19.13 -4.30
C GLY A 164 8.65 -18.01 -3.27
N VAL A 165 7.68 -17.10 -3.29
CA VAL A 165 7.46 -16.12 -2.21
C VAL A 165 6.79 -16.83 -1.03
N ALA A 166 7.46 -16.89 0.11
CA ALA A 166 6.95 -17.46 1.36
C ALA A 166 6.27 -16.40 2.25
N ALA A 167 6.77 -15.17 2.22
CA ALA A 167 6.26 -14.06 3.02
C ALA A 167 6.27 -12.76 2.22
N VAL A 168 5.31 -11.89 2.50
CA VAL A 168 5.33 -10.49 2.04
C VAL A 168 5.27 -9.58 3.26
N LEU A 169 6.14 -8.58 3.31
CA LEU A 169 6.21 -7.59 4.39
C LEU A 169 6.11 -6.19 3.79
N VAL A 170 5.17 -5.39 4.29
CA VAL A 170 4.96 -3.98 3.93
C VAL A 170 5.37 -3.10 5.11
N PHE A 171 6.08 -2.03 4.82
CA PHE A 171 6.65 -1.10 5.81
C PHE A 171 6.76 0.29 5.22
N GLY A 172 7.14 1.30 6.02
CA GLY A 172 7.38 2.65 5.50
C GLY A 172 8.52 2.71 4.47
N ALA A 173 8.42 3.58 3.47
CA ALA A 173 9.51 3.74 2.50
C ALA A 173 10.80 4.23 3.19
N ASN A 174 11.93 3.59 2.89
CA ASN A 174 13.26 3.86 3.48
C ASN A 174 13.36 3.56 4.98
N THR A 175 12.48 2.72 5.52
CA THR A 175 12.48 2.36 6.94
C THR A 175 12.76 0.87 7.19
N ALA A 176 13.34 0.14 6.24
CA ALA A 176 13.61 -1.29 6.42
C ALA A 176 14.48 -1.59 7.64
N SER A 177 15.45 -0.73 7.98
CA SER A 177 16.39 -0.94 9.08
C SER A 177 15.80 -0.80 10.49
N ILE A 178 14.55 -0.35 10.61
CA ILE A 178 13.88 -0.16 11.90
C ILE A 178 12.75 -1.17 12.15
N VAL A 179 12.63 -2.20 11.31
CA VAL A 179 11.61 -3.24 11.41
C VAL A 179 12.30 -4.56 11.76
N SER A 180 11.94 -5.17 12.90
CA SER A 180 12.60 -6.40 13.37
C SER A 180 12.38 -7.62 12.47
N GLY A 181 11.33 -7.62 11.66
CA GLY A 181 11.08 -8.63 10.63
C GLY A 181 11.97 -8.53 9.39
N LEU A 182 12.89 -7.56 9.34
CA LEU A 182 13.80 -7.34 8.23
C LEU A 182 15.26 -7.30 8.74
N THR A 183 16.12 -8.06 8.08
CA THR A 183 17.58 -7.96 8.24
C THR A 183 18.18 -7.59 6.90
N PRO A 184 18.28 -6.29 6.56
CA PRO A 184 18.77 -5.90 5.26
C PRO A 184 20.28 -6.14 5.12
N GLY A 185 20.69 -6.89 4.10
CA GLY A 185 22.08 -7.23 3.83
C GLY A 185 22.77 -6.19 2.94
N GLY A 186 24.00 -5.81 3.30
CA GLY A 186 24.81 -4.89 2.51
C GLY A 186 24.23 -3.47 2.37
N ALA A 187 24.91 -2.65 1.57
CA ALA A 187 24.43 -1.32 1.23
C ALA A 187 23.25 -1.41 0.24
N PRO A 188 22.28 -0.47 0.29
CA PRO A 188 21.25 -0.37 -0.74
C PRO A 188 21.90 -0.26 -2.14
N PRO A 189 21.28 -0.82 -3.20
CA PRO A 189 21.77 -0.61 -4.56
C PRO A 189 21.95 0.90 -4.81
N PRO A 190 23.10 1.33 -5.34
CA PRO A 190 23.32 2.74 -5.59
C PRO A 190 22.21 3.25 -6.52
N PRO A 191 21.71 4.48 -6.30
CA PRO A 191 20.83 5.11 -7.27
C PRO A 191 21.56 5.14 -8.62
N VAL A 192 20.86 4.72 -9.67
CA VAL A 192 21.41 4.72 -11.03
C VAL A 192 21.71 6.17 -11.40
N ALA A 193 23.00 6.51 -11.50
CA ALA A 193 23.42 7.84 -11.86
C ALA A 193 23.28 8.03 -13.37
N GLY A 194 22.30 8.84 -13.78
CA GLY A 194 22.04 9.13 -15.18
C GLY A 194 21.36 8.00 -15.95
N PHE A 195 21.31 8.14 -17.28
CA PHE A 195 20.68 7.18 -18.16
C PHE A 195 21.70 6.16 -18.68
N PRO A 196 21.38 4.85 -18.68
CA PRO A 196 22.18 3.83 -19.35
C PRO A 196 22.50 4.23 -20.79
N ARG A 197 23.74 3.99 -21.22
CA ARG A 197 24.16 4.31 -22.58
C ARG A 197 23.62 3.25 -23.54
N VAL A 198 22.83 3.68 -24.51
CA VAL A 198 22.26 2.84 -25.58
C VAL A 198 22.70 3.31 -26.97
N ALA A 199 23.52 4.36 -27.05
CA ALA A 199 24.17 4.77 -28.29
C ALA A 199 25.04 3.65 -28.87
N GLY A 200 24.95 3.45 -30.18
CA GLY A 200 25.69 2.41 -30.91
C GLY A 200 25.00 1.04 -30.95
N LEU A 201 23.93 0.82 -30.17
CA LEU A 201 23.16 -0.43 -30.24
C LEU A 201 22.23 -0.45 -31.46
N ARG A 202 22.01 -1.64 -32.01
CA ARG A 202 21.07 -1.84 -33.12
C ARG A 202 19.63 -1.93 -32.59
N PRO A 203 18.68 -1.09 -33.06
CA PRO A 203 17.29 -1.22 -32.68
C PRO A 203 16.69 -2.53 -33.21
N PHE A 204 15.73 -3.09 -32.48
CA PHE A 204 15.01 -4.32 -32.81
C PHE A 204 15.93 -5.52 -33.04
N SER A 205 17.01 -5.60 -32.27
CA SER A 205 17.99 -6.69 -32.32
C SER A 205 17.92 -7.54 -31.05
N PRO A 206 18.56 -8.72 -31.02
CA PRO A 206 18.70 -9.49 -29.78
C PRO A 206 19.35 -8.69 -28.64
N GLU A 207 20.31 -7.81 -28.93
CA GLU A 207 21.00 -6.97 -27.94
C GLU A 207 20.06 -5.96 -27.27
N THR A 208 19.03 -5.50 -27.99
CA THR A 208 18.01 -4.57 -27.49
C THR A 208 16.72 -5.28 -27.09
N ASN A 209 16.78 -6.60 -26.86
CA ASN A 209 15.62 -7.44 -26.54
C ASN A 209 14.45 -7.25 -27.53
N PHE A 210 14.77 -7.08 -28.81
CA PHE A 210 13.84 -6.79 -29.90
C PHE A 210 12.99 -5.52 -29.70
N MET A 211 13.49 -4.55 -28.93
CA MET A 211 12.83 -3.25 -28.70
C MET A 211 13.48 -2.12 -29.51
N SER A 212 12.77 -1.01 -29.66
CA SER A 212 13.39 0.25 -30.10
C SER A 212 14.40 0.75 -29.06
N LEU A 213 15.35 1.60 -29.43
CA LEU A 213 16.31 2.16 -28.46
C LEU A 213 15.63 2.90 -27.28
N PRO A 214 14.59 3.73 -27.50
CA PRO A 214 13.83 4.32 -26.39
C PRO A 214 13.11 3.26 -25.55
N GLY A 215 12.53 2.24 -26.18
CA GLY A 215 11.88 1.13 -25.47
C GLY A 215 12.86 0.35 -24.60
N TYR A 216 14.04 0.05 -25.13
CA TYR A 216 15.10 -0.65 -24.42
C TYR A 216 15.66 0.18 -23.27
N LEU A 217 15.88 1.49 -23.47
CA LEU A 217 16.29 2.41 -22.41
C LEU A 217 15.26 2.45 -21.27
N ARG A 218 13.97 2.53 -21.59
CA ARG A 218 12.89 2.46 -20.59
C ARG A 218 12.93 1.16 -19.81
N TRP A 219 13.12 0.04 -20.50
CA TRP A 219 13.26 -1.26 -19.86
C TRP A 219 14.48 -1.32 -18.93
N LEU A 220 15.65 -0.83 -19.36
CA LEU A 220 16.84 -0.74 -18.51
C LEU A 220 16.61 0.14 -17.28
N MET A 221 15.98 1.30 -17.47
CA MET A 221 15.63 2.20 -16.38
C MET A 221 14.65 1.55 -15.40
N PHE A 222 13.65 0.82 -15.89
CA PHE A 222 12.76 0.05 -15.04
C PHE A 222 13.48 -1.09 -14.31
N GLN A 223 14.37 -1.83 -14.97
CA GLN A 223 15.15 -2.87 -14.30
C GLN A 223 16.00 -2.29 -13.15
N ALA A 224 16.58 -1.12 -13.37
CA ALA A 224 17.54 -0.52 -12.43
C ALA A 224 16.87 0.33 -11.33
N THR A 225 15.73 0.95 -11.62
CA THR A 225 15.04 1.88 -10.69
C THR A 225 13.63 1.44 -10.30
N ALA A 226 13.12 0.37 -10.93
CA ALA A 226 11.74 -0.07 -10.87
C ALA A 226 10.73 0.96 -11.42
N THR A 227 11.19 2.10 -11.94
CA THR A 227 10.36 3.19 -12.41
C THR A 227 10.44 3.30 -13.93
N TRP A 228 9.30 3.40 -14.58
CA TRP A 228 9.24 3.65 -16.01
C TRP A 228 9.45 5.13 -16.27
N ILE A 229 10.49 5.47 -17.03
CA ILE A 229 10.60 6.81 -17.63
C ILE A 229 9.57 6.92 -18.76
N THR A 230 9.17 8.16 -19.07
CA THR A 230 8.22 8.39 -20.17
C THR A 230 8.85 8.04 -21.51
N TYR A 231 8.03 7.73 -22.51
CA TYR A 231 8.53 7.45 -23.85
C TYR A 231 9.22 8.68 -24.47
N GLN A 232 8.64 9.87 -24.29
CA GLN A 232 9.22 11.14 -24.76
C GLN A 232 10.58 11.43 -24.10
N GLU A 233 10.70 11.17 -22.80
CA GLU A 233 11.96 11.33 -22.08
C GLU A 233 13.03 10.36 -22.61
N ALA A 234 12.65 9.09 -22.82
CA ALA A 234 13.55 8.10 -23.39
C ALA A 234 14.01 8.48 -24.81
N GLU A 235 13.11 8.98 -25.66
CA GLU A 235 13.46 9.47 -27.00
C GLU A 235 14.43 10.64 -26.96
N ARG A 236 14.17 11.63 -26.08
CA ARG A 236 15.06 12.78 -25.88
C ARG A 236 16.46 12.32 -25.51
N VAL A 237 16.58 11.43 -24.52
CA VAL A 237 17.87 10.91 -24.04
C VAL A 237 18.60 10.13 -25.13
N VAL A 238 17.91 9.25 -25.86
CA VAL A 238 18.52 8.49 -26.96
C VAL A 238 19.07 9.45 -28.03
N LYS A 239 18.31 10.49 -28.38
CA LYS A 239 18.75 11.51 -29.34
C LYS A 239 19.98 12.28 -28.84
N GLU A 240 20.00 12.68 -27.57
CA GLU A 240 21.16 13.33 -26.95
C GLU A 240 22.40 12.43 -26.97
N GLN A 241 22.25 11.15 -26.63
CA GLN A 241 23.36 10.18 -26.64
C GLN A 241 23.90 9.92 -28.05
N GLN A 242 23.04 9.93 -29.08
CA GLN A 242 23.45 9.79 -30.48
C GLN A 242 24.13 11.06 -31.01
N ALA A 243 23.67 12.24 -30.59
CA ALA A 243 24.24 13.51 -31.03
C ALA A 243 25.60 13.83 -30.36
N GLY A 244 25.80 13.42 -29.10
CA GLY A 244 27.05 13.59 -28.36
C GLY A 244 28.08 12.47 -28.56
N GLY A 245 27.84 11.53 -29.47
CA GLY A 245 28.68 10.36 -29.72
C GLY A 245 29.60 10.45 -30.94
N GLY A 246 29.84 11.67 -31.47
CA GLY A 246 30.78 11.94 -32.57
C GLY A 246 32.16 12.35 -32.10
#